data_AF-A0A662TYM7-F1
#
_entry.id   AF-A0A662TYM7-F1
#
_cell.length_a   1.000
_cell.length_b   1.000
_cell.length_c   1.000
_cell.angle_alpha   90.00
_cell.angle_beta   90.00
_cell.angle_gamma   90.00
#
_symmetry.space_group_name_H-M   'P 1'
#
loop_
_entity.id
_entity.type
_entity.pdbx_description
1 polymer ?
#
loop_
_entity_poly.entity_id
_entity_poly.type
_entity_poly.pdbx_seq_one_letter_code
_entity_poly.pdbx_strand_id
1 'polypeptide(L)'
;MYFSLETLREKIKRLLIETKYPLSVEEIALSLGLDPRDKDLIYEHLKHIAKTIRRESQGKLVLYMLPPKCRNCGYIFKNLDKPRKPSKCPKCRSQ
;
A
#
# COMPACT_ATOMS: atom_id res chain seq x y z
N MET A 1 -20.94 7.69 22.27
CA MET A 1 -19.89 7.72 21.24
C MET A 1 -19.27 6.34 21.15
N TYR A 2 -19.53 5.60 20.07
CA TYR A 2 -18.90 4.29 19.86
C TYR A 2 -17.42 4.52 19.54
N PHE A 3 -16.53 4.24 20.50
CA PHE A 3 -15.12 4.02 20.18
C PHE A 3 -15.06 2.78 19.31
N SER A 4 -14.81 2.95 18.00
CA SER A 4 -14.45 1.82 17.16
C SER A 4 -13.17 1.20 17.73
N LEU A 5 -13.27 -0.02 18.26
CA LEU A 5 -12.15 -0.83 18.76
C LEU A 5 -11.22 -1.32 17.63
N GLU A 6 -11.44 -0.86 16.41
CA GLU A 6 -10.68 -1.25 15.23
C GLU A 6 -9.22 -0.80 15.35
N THR A 7 -8.30 -1.76 15.30
CA THR A 7 -6.87 -1.51 15.21
C THR A 7 -6.53 -0.80 13.91
N LEU A 8 -5.37 -0.12 13.85
CA LEU A 8 -4.94 0.53 12.62
C LEU A 8 -4.86 -0.44 11.42
N ARG A 9 -4.41 -1.68 11.64
CA ARG A 9 -4.35 -2.70 10.59
C ARG A 9 -5.74 -3.05 10.04
N GLU A 10 -6.73 -3.18 10.92
CA GLU A 10 -8.11 -3.45 10.51
C GLU A 10 -8.70 -2.26 9.74
N LYS A 11 -8.45 -1.02 10.19
CA LYS A 11 -8.83 0.20 9.46
C LYS A 11 -8.26 0.23 8.04
N ILE A 12 -6.97 -0.07 7.88
CA ILE A 12 -6.32 -0.15 6.55
C ILE A 12 -6.95 -1.26 5.71
N LYS A 13 -7.15 -2.45 6.29
CA LYS A 13 -7.77 -3.59 5.59
C LYS A 13 -9.17 -3.22 5.08
N ARG A 14 -10.00 -2.61 5.93
CA ARG A 14 -11.35 -2.18 5.58
C ARG A 14 -11.34 -1.15 4.45
N LEU A 15 -10.51 -0.10 4.57
CA LEU A 15 -10.33 0.91 3.52
C LEU A 15 -9.98 0.29 2.17
N LEU A 16 -9.06 -0.69 2.15
CA LEU A 16 -8.63 -1.36 0.92
C LEU A 16 -9.69 -2.27 0.30
N ILE A 17 -10.62 -2.81 1.10
CA ILE A 17 -11.74 -3.62 0.61
C ILE A 17 -12.85 -2.72 0.05
N GLU A 18 -13.10 -1.57 0.69
CA GLU A 18 -14.18 -0.64 0.32
C GLU A 18 -13.81 0.26 -0.89
N THR A 19 -12.52 0.53 -1.12
CA THR A 19 -12.08 1.36 -2.24
C THR A 19 -12.28 0.68 -3.60
N LYS A 20 -12.67 1.46 -4.61
CA LYS A 20 -12.82 1.01 -6.00
C LYS A 20 -11.55 1.17 -6.83
N TYR A 21 -10.58 1.94 -6.34
CA TYR A 21 -9.35 2.27 -7.05
C TYR A 21 -8.12 2.01 -6.18
N PRO A 22 -6.96 1.71 -6.79
CA PRO A 22 -5.70 1.58 -6.07
C PRO A 22 -5.36 2.86 -5.31
N LEU A 23 -4.90 2.72 -4.07
CA LEU A 23 -4.46 3.83 -3.23
C LEU A 23 -2.94 3.82 -3.09
N SER A 24 -2.33 4.99 -3.11
CA SER A 24 -0.98 5.24 -2.62
C SER A 24 -0.93 5.16 -1.10
N VAL A 25 0.27 5.01 -0.54
CA VAL A 25 0.46 4.97 0.91
C VAL A 25 0.10 6.31 1.54
N GLU A 26 0.38 7.41 0.85
CA GLU A 26 0.01 8.76 1.26
C GLU A 26 -1.52 8.93 1.30
N GLU A 27 -2.26 8.41 0.31
CA GLU A 27 -3.72 8.44 0.31
C GLU A 27 -4.32 7.58 1.43
N ILE A 28 -3.72 6.43 1.74
CA ILE A 28 -4.12 5.61 2.89
C ILE A 28 -3.93 6.38 4.20
N ALA A 29 -2.78 7.05 4.37
CA ALA A 29 -2.49 7.85 5.57
C ALA A 29 -3.53 8.96 5.75
N LEU A 30 -3.74 9.77 4.71
CA LEU A 30 -4.69 10.87 4.72
C LEU A 30 -6.13 10.40 4.98
N SER A 31 -6.53 9.28 4.36
CA SER A 31 -7.87 8.70 4.54
C SER A 31 -8.13 8.21 5.96
N LEU A 32 -7.08 7.92 6.73
CA LEU A 32 -7.16 7.45 8.11
C LEU A 32 -6.81 8.54 9.14
N GLY A 33 -6.60 9.78 8.71
CA GLY A 33 -6.22 10.89 9.57
C GLY A 33 -4.82 10.75 10.17
N LEU A 34 -3.94 9.98 9.52
CA LEU A 34 -2.55 9.80 9.90
C LEU A 34 -1.66 10.85 9.22
N ASP A 35 -0.46 11.03 9.77
CA ASP A 35 0.56 11.83 9.13
C ASP A 35 1.11 11.10 7.88
N PRO A 36 1.15 11.74 6.69
CA PRO A 36 1.75 11.14 5.49
C PRO A 36 3.21 10.71 5.67
N ARG A 37 3.92 11.22 6.69
CA ARG A 37 5.27 10.81 7.07
C ARG A 37 5.33 9.39 7.62
N ASP A 38 4.22 8.85 8.14
CA ASP A 38 4.12 7.49 8.70
C ASP A 38 3.99 6.38 7.64
N LYS A 39 4.45 6.65 6.41
CA LYS A 39 4.39 5.70 5.30
C LYS A 39 5.02 4.35 5.62
N ASP A 40 6.10 4.32 6.41
CA ASP A 40 6.83 3.09 6.73
C ASP A 40 5.98 2.17 7.63
N LEU A 41 5.23 2.75 8.58
CA LEU A 41 4.26 2.02 9.39
C LEU A 41 3.16 1.39 8.52
N ILE A 42 2.65 2.14 7.54
CA ILE A 42 1.64 1.64 6.60
C ILE A 42 2.21 0.51 5.74
N TYR A 43 3.44 0.63 5.22
CA TYR A 43 4.09 -0.44 4.48
C TYR A 43 4.18 -1.74 5.30
N GLU A 44 4.51 -1.66 6.60
CA GLU A 44 4.51 -2.84 7.47
C GLU A 44 3.11 -3.43 7.64
N HIS A 45 2.10 -2.60 7.86
CA HIS A 45 0.71 -3.09 7.93
C HIS A 45 0.25 -3.77 6.63
N LEU A 46 0.58 -3.22 5.46
CA LEU A 46 0.25 -3.81 4.16
C LEU A 46 0.86 -5.21 4.00
N LYS A 47 2.09 -5.44 4.45
CA LYS A 47 2.71 -6.78 4.43
C LYS A 47 1.93 -7.79 5.28
N HIS A 48 1.46 -7.37 6.44
CA HIS A 48 0.64 -8.24 7.31
C HIS A 48 -0.73 -8.50 6.69
N ILE A 49 -1.39 -7.45 6.18
CA ILE A 49 -2.71 -7.56 5.54
C ILE A 49 -2.65 -8.53 4.36
N ALA A 50 -1.63 -8.45 3.50
CA ALA A 50 -1.46 -9.37 2.38
C ALA A 50 -1.45 -10.85 2.81
N LYS A 51 -0.79 -11.17 3.93
CA LYS A 51 -0.78 -12.53 4.49
C LYS A 51 -2.14 -12.91 5.09
N THR A 52 -2.72 -11.99 5.88
CA THR A 52 -3.99 -12.19 6.58
C THR A 52 -5.14 -12.45 5.61
N ILE A 53 -5.36 -11.58 4.63
CA ILE A 53 -6.51 -11.73 3.71
C ILE A 53 -6.39 -13.00 2.86
N ARG A 54 -5.16 -13.39 2.47
CA ARG A 54 -4.94 -14.63 1.72
C ARG A 54 -5.30 -15.84 2.57
N ARG A 55 -4.94 -15.85 3.85
CA ARG A 55 -5.26 -16.93 4.79
C ARG A 55 -6.76 -16.99 5.08
N GLU A 56 -7.37 -15.87 5.46
CA GLU A 56 -8.79 -15.79 5.83
C GLU A 56 -9.72 -16.15 4.66
N SER A 57 -9.37 -15.73 3.45
CA SER A 57 -10.16 -15.99 2.24
C SER A 57 -9.87 -17.35 1.60
N GLN A 58 -9.02 -18.20 2.20
CA GLN A 58 -8.54 -19.44 1.60
C GLN A 58 -7.95 -19.24 0.18
N GLY A 59 -7.26 -18.13 -0.01
CA GLY A 59 -6.62 -17.77 -1.28
C GLY A 59 -7.51 -17.06 -2.30
N LYS A 60 -8.80 -16.81 -2.00
CA LYS A 60 -9.72 -16.12 -2.91
C LYS A 60 -9.43 -14.62 -3.06
N LEU A 61 -8.83 -14.00 -2.03
CA LEU A 61 -8.44 -12.59 -2.03
C LEU A 61 -6.93 -12.44 -1.94
N VAL A 62 -6.40 -11.51 -2.72
CA VAL A 62 -4.99 -11.13 -2.74
C VAL A 62 -4.83 -9.63 -2.78
N LEU A 63 -3.80 -9.10 -2.10
CA LEU A 63 -3.46 -7.69 -2.13
C LEU A 63 -2.49 -7.47 -3.28
N TYR A 64 -2.86 -6.62 -4.22
CA TYR A 64 -2.06 -6.33 -5.41
C TYR A 64 -1.48 -4.91 -5.36
N MET A 65 -0.27 -4.75 -5.88
CA MET A 65 0.39 -3.47 -6.04
C MET A 65 0.61 -3.20 -7.54
N LEU A 66 0.15 -2.04 -8.00
CA LEU A 66 0.56 -1.57 -9.32
C LEU A 66 2.05 -1.21 -9.29
N PRO A 67 2.87 -1.76 -10.21
CA PRO A 67 4.29 -1.46 -10.22
C PRO A 67 4.50 0.04 -10.48
N PRO A 68 5.42 0.69 -9.74
CA PRO A 68 5.75 2.08 -9.99
C PRO A 68 6.18 2.30 -11.44
N LYS A 69 5.84 3.48 -11.99
CA LYS A 69 6.25 3.93 -13.32
C LYS A 69 7.06 5.22 -13.19
N CYS A 70 8.23 5.28 -13.81
CA CYS A 70 9.01 6.50 -13.92
C CYS A 70 8.21 7.54 -14.70
N ARG A 71 7.98 8.72 -14.11
CA ARG A 71 7.24 9.81 -14.75
C ARG A 71 7.99 10.43 -15.94
N ASN A 72 9.32 10.38 -15.93
CA ASN A 72 10.14 10.97 -16.99
C ASN A 72 10.27 10.09 -18.24
N CYS A 73 10.55 8.78 -18.08
CA CYS A 73 10.83 7.90 -19.22
C CYS A 73 9.90 6.68 -19.34
N GLY A 74 8.93 6.53 -18.45
CA GLY A 74 7.95 5.44 -18.48
C GLY A 74 8.46 4.07 -18.04
N TYR A 75 9.71 3.95 -17.57
CA TYR A 75 10.25 2.70 -17.04
C TYR A 75 9.37 2.13 -15.91
N ILE A 76 8.99 0.85 -16.02
CA ILE A 76 8.18 0.14 -15.01
C ILE A 76 9.12 -0.64 -14.09
N PHE A 77 9.02 -0.39 -12.79
CA PHE A 77 9.82 -1.06 -11.77
C PHE A 77 9.23 -2.44 -11.46
N LYS A 78 9.67 -3.47 -12.18
CA LYS A 78 9.12 -4.84 -12.09
C LYS A 78 9.73 -5.69 -10.96
N ASN A 79 11.00 -5.50 -10.63
CA ASN A 79 11.74 -6.33 -9.68
C ASN A 79 11.82 -5.63 -8.31
N LEU A 80 10.70 -5.59 -7.59
CA LEU A 80 10.64 -5.06 -6.23
C LEU A 80 10.43 -6.22 -5.25
N ASP A 81 11.43 -6.51 -4.42
CA ASP A 81 11.33 -7.56 -3.38
C ASP A 81 10.37 -7.19 -2.25
N LYS A 82 10.02 -5.89 -2.15
CA LYS A 82 9.08 -5.35 -1.16
C LYS A 82 8.40 -4.10 -1.71
N PRO A 83 7.16 -3.80 -1.27
CA PRO A 83 6.51 -2.54 -1.59
C PRO A 83 7.33 -1.39 -1.01
N ARG A 84 7.87 -0.54 -1.89
CA ARG A 84 8.62 0.66 -1.53
C ARG A 84 8.59 1.68 -2.66
N LYS A 85 8.79 2.95 -2.32
CA LYS A 85 9.03 3.99 -3.30
C LYS A 85 10.44 3.82 -3.91
N PRO A 86 10.60 3.70 -5.24
CA PRO A 86 11.91 3.70 -5.87
C PRO A 86 12.55 5.10 -5.73
N SER A 87 13.87 5.14 -5.53
CA SER A 87 14.62 6.39 -5.33
C SER A 87 15.12 7.02 -6.63
N LYS A 88 15.63 6.21 -7.57
CA LYS A 88 16.21 6.68 -8.83
C LYS A 88 15.86 5.72 -9.97
N CYS A 89 15.50 6.28 -11.13
CA CYS A 89 15.24 5.48 -12.32
C CYS A 89 16.54 4.87 -12.88
N PRO A 90 16.63 3.55 -13.10
CA PRO A 90 17.82 2.92 -13.67
C PRO A 90 18.03 3.30 -15.15
N LYS A 91 16.97 3.70 -15.87
CA LYS A 91 17.02 4.03 -17.29
C LYS A 91 17.44 5.48 -17.55
N CYS A 92 16.73 6.46 -16.97
CA CYS A 92 16.97 7.89 -17.22
C CYS A 92 17.58 8.64 -16.03
N ARG A 93 17.86 7.96 -14.91
CA ARG A 93 18.49 8.54 -13.72
C ARG A 93 17.70 9.65 -13.02
N SER A 94 16.44 9.89 -13.41
CA SER A 94 15.55 10.84 -12.70
C SER A 94 15.25 10.35 -11.28
N GLN A 95 15.04 11.29 -10.37
CA GLN A 95 14.50 11.06 -9.02
C GLN A 95 12.97 11.17 -9.01
#